data_AF-A0A3B1C710-F1
#
_entry.id   AF-A0A3B1C710-F1
#
_cell.length_a   1.000
_cell.length_b   1.000
_cell.length_c   1.000
_cell.angle_alpha   90.00
_cell.angle_beta   90.00
_cell.angle_gamma   90.00
#
_symmetry.space_group_name_H-M   'P 1'
#
loop_
_entity.id
_entity.type
_entity.pdbx_description
1 polymer ?
#
loop_
_entity_poly.entity_id
_entity_poly.type
_entity_poly.pdbx_seq_one_letter_code
_entity_poly.pdbx_strand_id
1 'polypeptide(L)'
;MTSAFKYIYTIVTAFAFTAQLTGVAGADPLAELVKNGEIIPAHMTNGAPPTGPGDTAWGEAGFTDIQLYPQVSAKPASVPEKSEIKIKAIYNAGELAIYAQWSDDQPSLKHGIGKFPDSFAIEFPFSFGAGKRMPYIGMGDPGQPVAVILWKAGDKVETLEAVGFGSLTPMPIDGVKAKGVWRDGVWRVTVTLKLTGRD
;
A
#
# COMPACT_ATOMS: atom_id res chain seq x y z
N MET A 1 -6.64 12.98 -28.14
CA MET A 1 -5.68 11.87 -27.96
C MET A 1 -5.34 11.87 -26.48
N THR A 2 -6.04 11.04 -25.72
CA THR A 2 -6.36 11.28 -24.31
C THR A 2 -5.42 10.51 -23.37
N SER A 3 -4.81 11.25 -22.45
CA SER A 3 -3.96 10.79 -21.34
C SER A 3 -4.72 9.80 -20.44
N ALA A 4 -4.06 8.68 -20.10
CA ALA A 4 -4.49 7.72 -19.09
C ALA A 4 -3.33 7.53 -18.10
N PHE A 5 -3.49 8.00 -16.85
CA PHE A 5 -2.67 7.66 -15.70
C PHE A 5 -2.83 6.14 -15.45
N LYS A 6 -1.86 5.23 -15.65
CA LYS A 6 -0.50 5.01 -15.11
C LYS A 6 -0.49 4.68 -13.61
N TYR A 7 -0.63 3.39 -13.35
CA TYR A 7 -0.46 2.71 -12.07
C TYR A 7 0.88 3.08 -11.40
N ILE A 8 0.81 3.30 -10.10
CA ILE A 8 1.87 3.79 -9.22
C ILE A 8 2.47 2.60 -8.47
N TYR A 9 3.80 2.48 -8.46
CA TYR A 9 4.52 1.52 -7.62
C TYR A 9 5.00 2.21 -6.35
N THR A 10 4.66 1.63 -5.20
CA THR A 10 5.20 2.00 -3.89
C THR A 10 6.33 1.05 -3.54
N ILE A 11 7.45 1.60 -3.06
CA ILE A 11 8.48 0.84 -2.38
C ILE A 11 7.83 0.29 -1.10
N VAL A 12 7.38 -0.97 -1.12
CA VAL A 12 7.00 -1.66 0.13
C VAL A 12 8.28 -2.25 0.69
N THR A 13 8.93 -1.46 1.54
CA THR A 13 9.93 -1.98 2.46
C THR A 13 9.20 -2.32 3.77
N ALA A 14 9.64 -3.41 4.40
CA ALA A 14 8.90 -4.22 5.35
C ALA A 14 8.09 -3.44 6.41
N PHE A 15 6.88 -3.92 6.73
CA PHE A 15 6.18 -3.51 7.95
C PHE A 15 6.97 -4.04 9.16
N ALA A 16 7.56 -3.13 9.94
CA ALA A 16 8.13 -3.47 11.24
C ALA A 16 7.07 -3.28 12.32
N PHE A 17 6.67 -4.37 12.95
CA PHE A 17 5.85 -4.35 14.16
C PHE A 17 6.76 -4.04 15.35
N THR A 18 6.79 -2.77 15.79
CA THR A 18 7.60 -2.40 16.95
C THR A 18 6.85 -2.77 18.23
N ALA A 19 7.26 -3.88 18.86
CA ALA A 19 7.05 -4.03 20.29
C ALA A 19 7.88 -2.93 20.99
N GLN A 20 7.30 -2.23 21.96
CA GLN A 20 7.98 -1.15 22.69
C GLN A 20 9.27 -1.68 23.33
N LEU A 21 10.41 -1.45 22.69
CA LEU A 21 11.73 -1.65 23.26
C LEU A 21 12.03 -0.42 24.12
N THR A 22 11.76 -0.53 25.42
CA THR A 22 12.33 0.42 26.39
C THR A 22 13.84 0.18 26.44
N GLY A 23 14.62 0.99 25.72
CA GLY A 23 16.07 0.81 25.66
C GLY A 23 16.83 2.05 25.19
N VAL A 24 17.41 2.75 26.18
CA VAL A 24 18.65 3.56 26.19
C VAL A 24 18.78 4.69 25.16
N ALA A 25 19.06 5.90 25.65
CA ALA A 25 19.32 7.11 24.87
C ALA A 25 20.43 6.90 23.80
N GLY A 26 19.97 6.60 22.59
CA GLY A 26 20.70 6.51 21.33
C GLY A 26 19.66 6.64 20.22
N ALA A 27 20.04 7.17 19.06
CA ALA A 27 19.09 7.38 17.96
C ALA A 27 18.36 6.07 17.64
N ASP A 28 17.03 6.13 17.51
CA ASP A 28 16.20 4.99 17.13
C ASP A 28 16.71 4.45 15.77
N PRO A 29 17.24 3.22 15.70
CA PRO A 29 17.84 2.67 14.49
C PRO A 29 16.82 2.54 13.34
N LEU A 30 15.52 2.59 13.63
CA LEU A 30 14.46 2.56 12.63
C LEU A 30 14.07 3.96 12.13
N ALA A 31 14.42 5.04 12.85
CA ALA A 31 13.97 6.38 12.51
C ALA A 31 14.44 6.85 11.13
N GLU A 32 15.67 6.51 10.73
CA GLU A 32 16.18 6.84 9.39
C GLU A 32 15.47 6.05 8.29
N LEU A 33 15.18 4.77 8.55
CA LEU A 33 14.41 3.92 7.63
C LEU A 33 12.98 4.43 7.46
N VAL A 34 12.33 4.86 8.55
CA VAL A 34 11.01 5.49 8.50
C VAL A 34 11.05 6.80 7.71
N LYS A 35 12.06 7.64 7.97
CA LYS A 35 12.25 8.91 7.27
C LYS A 35 12.46 8.72 5.76
N ASN A 36 13.12 7.63 5.35
CA ASN A 36 13.35 7.30 3.94
C ASN A 36 12.15 6.61 3.28
N GLY A 37 11.05 6.37 4.02
CA GLY A 37 9.91 5.60 3.52
C GLY A 37 10.22 4.11 3.35
N GLU A 38 11.28 3.63 3.98
CA GLU A 38 11.70 2.22 3.98
C GLU A 38 10.99 1.42 5.09
N ILE A 39 10.39 2.05 6.09
CA ILE A 39 9.57 1.34 7.06
C ILE A 39 8.31 2.16 7.30
N ILE A 40 7.17 1.47 7.32
CA ILE A 40 5.89 2.04 7.74
C ILE A 40 5.61 1.49 9.14
N PRO A 41 5.77 2.29 10.21
CA PRO A 41 5.39 1.87 11.55
C PRO A 41 3.88 1.63 11.61
N ALA A 42 3.49 0.44 12.05
CA ALA A 42 2.09 0.13 12.30
C ALA A 42 1.77 0.32 13.79
N HIS A 43 0.75 1.12 14.10
CA HIS A 43 0.29 1.32 15.47
C HIS A 43 -0.59 0.15 15.90
N MET A 44 -0.27 -0.48 17.02
CA MET A 44 -1.07 -1.56 17.59
C MET A 44 -2.24 -0.99 18.39
N THR A 45 -3.45 -1.46 18.13
CA THR A 45 -4.65 -1.09 18.89
C THR A 45 -5.27 -2.31 19.57
N ASN A 46 -5.86 -2.08 20.75
CA ASN A 46 -6.69 -3.07 21.43
C ASN A 46 -8.15 -3.09 20.92
N GLY A 47 -8.53 -2.12 20.07
CA GLY A 47 -9.86 -2.01 19.48
C GLY A 47 -9.96 -2.62 18.08
N ALA A 48 -11.09 -2.34 17.42
CA ALA A 48 -11.23 -2.61 15.99
C ALA A 48 -10.39 -1.60 15.19
N PRO A 49 -9.65 -2.03 14.15
CA PRO A 49 -8.94 -1.10 13.28
C PRO A 49 -9.91 -0.21 12.48
N PRO A 50 -9.45 0.97 12.04
CA PRO A 50 -10.27 1.87 11.24
C PRO A 50 -10.78 1.23 9.96
N THR A 51 -12.06 1.43 9.63
CA THR A 51 -12.67 0.89 8.40
C THR A 51 -12.83 1.93 7.29
N GLY A 52 -12.42 3.19 7.52
CA GLY A 52 -12.55 4.24 6.52
C GLY A 52 -11.68 5.47 6.77
N PRO A 53 -11.56 6.37 5.77
CA PRO A 53 -10.60 7.49 5.85
C PRO A 53 -10.94 8.57 6.88
N GLY A 54 -12.21 8.66 7.30
CA GLY A 54 -12.68 9.66 8.27
C GLY A 54 -12.67 9.19 9.72
N ASP A 55 -12.15 8.00 9.99
CA ASP A 55 -12.11 7.43 11.34
C ASP A 55 -11.10 8.17 12.21
N THR A 56 -11.49 8.51 13.44
CA THR A 56 -10.64 9.26 14.37
C THR A 56 -9.45 8.45 14.89
N ALA A 57 -9.52 7.11 14.85
CA ALA A 57 -8.42 6.26 15.29
C ALA A 57 -7.13 6.47 14.45
N TRP A 58 -7.22 7.02 13.23
CA TRP A 58 -6.04 7.44 12.47
C TRP A 58 -5.19 8.52 13.18
N GLY A 59 -5.71 9.18 14.21
CA GLY A 59 -4.95 10.11 15.06
C GLY A 59 -3.83 9.42 15.86
N GLU A 60 -3.94 8.12 16.11
CA GLU A 60 -2.97 7.35 16.89
C GLU A 60 -1.75 6.87 16.06
N ALA A 61 -1.85 6.94 14.73
CA ALA A 61 -0.78 6.53 13.81
C ALA A 61 -0.13 7.74 13.12
N GLY A 62 1.20 7.72 13.04
CA GLY A 62 2.00 8.68 12.30
C GLY A 62 1.94 8.44 10.78
N PHE A 63 2.16 9.50 10.01
CA PHE A 63 2.36 9.38 8.57
C PHE A 63 3.81 8.95 8.26
N THR A 64 3.94 8.03 7.30
CA THR A 64 5.18 7.76 6.58
C THR A 64 5.03 8.29 5.16
N ASP A 65 5.92 9.18 4.75
CA ASP A 65 5.96 9.70 3.39
C ASP A 65 6.77 8.76 2.51
N ILE A 66 6.19 8.31 1.40
CA ILE A 66 6.82 7.39 0.47
C ILE A 66 6.91 8.04 -0.89
N GLN A 67 8.14 8.14 -1.40
CA GLN A 67 8.39 8.60 -2.76
C GLN A 67 8.16 7.47 -3.76
N LEU A 68 7.37 7.77 -4.78
CA LEU A 68 6.94 6.86 -5.82
C LEU A 68 7.68 7.21 -7.11
N TYR A 69 8.26 6.20 -7.72
CA TYR A 69 9.08 6.37 -8.91
C TYR A 69 8.31 5.91 -10.15
N PRO A 70 8.43 6.63 -11.28
CA PRO A 70 7.82 6.22 -12.53
C PRO A 70 8.35 4.86 -12.97
N GLN A 71 7.45 3.97 -13.39
CA GLN A 71 7.87 2.73 -14.04
C GLN A 71 8.38 3.03 -15.45
N VAL A 72 9.68 2.77 -15.69
CA VAL A 72 10.33 2.96 -16.99
C VAL A 72 10.58 1.63 -17.75
N SER A 73 10.24 0.49 -17.13
CA SER A 73 10.50 -0.85 -17.68
C SER A 73 9.56 -1.29 -18.80
N ALA A 74 8.41 -0.63 -18.98
CA ALA A 74 7.43 -0.93 -20.03
C ALA A 74 7.28 0.27 -20.99
N LYS A 75 7.27 0.00 -22.31
CA LYS A 75 7.08 1.03 -23.34
C LYS A 75 5.59 1.28 -23.64
N PRO A 76 5.18 2.53 -23.96
CA PRO A 76 6.01 3.73 -24.00
C PRO A 76 6.28 4.28 -22.59
N ALA A 77 7.57 4.46 -22.29
CA ALA A 77 7.98 5.18 -21.09
C ALA A 77 7.68 6.66 -21.33
N SER A 78 6.63 7.17 -20.70
CA SER A 78 6.67 8.56 -20.27
C SER A 78 7.50 8.55 -18.99
N VAL A 79 8.26 9.60 -18.74
CA VAL A 79 8.94 9.78 -17.45
C VAL A 79 8.04 10.72 -16.65
N PRO A 80 6.93 10.25 -16.03
CA PRO A 80 6.21 11.12 -15.12
C PRO A 80 7.15 11.56 -14.01
N GLU A 81 6.89 12.74 -13.46
CA GLU A 81 7.58 13.18 -12.26
C GLU A 81 7.35 12.19 -11.13
N LYS A 82 8.30 12.14 -10.19
CA LYS A 82 8.11 11.38 -8.96
C LYS A 82 6.86 11.90 -8.27
N SER A 83 6.08 10.99 -7.68
CA SER A 83 4.95 11.35 -6.83
C SER A 83 5.25 10.99 -5.38
N GLU A 84 4.43 11.47 -4.46
CA GLU A 84 4.49 11.15 -3.03
C GLU A 84 3.14 10.59 -2.58
N ILE A 85 3.19 9.57 -1.73
CA ILE A 85 2.03 9.06 -1.00
C ILE A 85 2.34 9.03 0.48
N LYS A 86 1.37 9.39 1.30
CA LYS A 86 1.46 9.30 2.76
C LYS A 86 0.70 8.09 3.25
N ILE A 87 1.37 7.23 4.01
CA ILE A 87 0.78 6.00 4.55
C ILE A 87 0.66 6.07 6.07
N LYS A 88 -0.42 5.51 6.61
CA LYS A 88 -0.51 5.10 8.02
C LYS A 88 -0.91 3.64 8.09
N ALA A 89 -0.51 2.95 9.16
CA ALA A 89 -0.97 1.60 9.44
C ALA A 89 -1.43 1.47 10.89
N ILE A 90 -2.57 0.82 11.10
CA ILE A 90 -3.10 0.44 12.41
C ILE A 90 -3.47 -1.03 12.33
N TYR A 91 -3.12 -1.81 13.35
CA TYR A 91 -3.40 -3.25 13.37
C TYR A 91 -3.79 -3.72 14.77
N ASN A 92 -4.42 -4.88 14.82
CA ASN A 92 -4.58 -5.68 16.03
C ASN A 92 -4.20 -7.14 15.73
N ALA A 93 -4.55 -8.07 16.62
CA ALA A 93 -4.21 -9.48 16.47
C ALA A 93 -4.83 -10.17 15.24
N GLY A 94 -5.90 -9.63 14.65
CA GLY A 94 -6.64 -10.28 13.57
C GLY A 94 -6.81 -9.44 12.30
N GLU A 95 -6.52 -8.15 12.34
CA GLU A 95 -6.80 -7.23 11.23
C GLU A 95 -5.71 -6.17 11.09
N LEU A 96 -5.45 -5.77 9.85
CA LEU A 96 -4.58 -4.66 9.46
C LEU A 96 -5.42 -3.65 8.68
N ALA A 97 -5.30 -2.38 9.05
CA ALA A 97 -5.83 -1.24 8.32
C ALA A 97 -4.67 -0.39 7.81
N ILE A 98 -4.70 -0.05 6.53
CA ILE A 98 -3.74 0.82 5.85
C ILE A 98 -4.51 2.04 5.34
N TYR A 99 -4.03 3.23 5.70
CA TYR A 99 -4.50 4.50 5.16
C TYR A 99 -3.48 5.01 4.14
N ALA A 100 -3.95 5.44 2.98
CA ALA A 100 -3.14 6.04 1.95
C ALA A 100 -3.71 7.41 1.55
N GLN A 101 -2.83 8.38 1.34
CA GLN A 101 -3.20 9.73 0.94
C GLN A 101 -2.24 10.28 -0.10
N TRP A 102 -2.79 10.79 -1.21
CA TRP A 102 -2.02 11.47 -2.25
C TRP A 102 -2.81 12.65 -2.82
N SER A 103 -2.09 13.63 -3.35
CA SER A 103 -2.69 14.77 -4.04
C SER A 103 -3.11 14.38 -5.45
N ASP A 104 -4.28 14.85 -5.85
CA ASP A 104 -4.84 14.69 -7.18
C ASP A 104 -5.84 15.82 -7.41
N ASP A 105 -5.55 16.69 -8.37
CA ASP A 105 -6.37 17.88 -8.62
C ASP A 105 -7.79 17.52 -9.09
N GLN A 106 -7.99 16.36 -9.72
CA GLN A 106 -9.29 15.95 -10.28
C GLN A 106 -9.49 14.43 -10.19
N PRO A 107 -10.51 13.94 -9.47
CA PRO A 107 -10.72 12.52 -9.32
C PRO A 107 -11.22 11.89 -10.62
N SER A 108 -10.57 10.82 -11.05
CA SER A 108 -11.02 9.95 -12.11
C SER A 108 -11.85 8.80 -11.53
N LEU A 109 -13.16 8.85 -11.71
CA LEU A 109 -14.10 7.80 -11.21
C LEU A 109 -14.57 6.82 -12.29
N LYS A 110 -14.31 7.12 -13.57
CA LYS A 110 -14.96 6.43 -14.69
C LYS A 110 -14.25 5.13 -15.03
N HIS A 111 -15.01 4.04 -15.02
CA HIS A 111 -14.63 2.76 -15.58
C HIS A 111 -15.13 2.68 -17.02
N GLY A 112 -14.26 2.36 -17.99
CA GLY A 112 -14.68 2.15 -19.38
C GLY A 112 -13.53 2.02 -20.36
N ILE A 113 -13.84 1.82 -21.64
CA ILE A 113 -12.82 1.74 -22.69
C ILE A 113 -12.07 3.08 -22.76
N GLY A 114 -10.75 3.01 -22.52
CA GLY A 114 -9.88 4.19 -22.49
C GLY A 114 -10.14 5.15 -21.32
N LYS A 115 -10.89 4.73 -20.30
CA LYS A 115 -11.15 5.50 -19.07
C LYS A 115 -10.80 4.63 -17.87
N PHE A 116 -9.81 5.09 -17.12
CA PHE A 116 -9.30 4.36 -15.97
C PHE A 116 -9.59 5.16 -14.71
N PRO A 117 -10.14 4.53 -13.67
CA PRO A 117 -10.30 5.17 -12.38
C PRO A 117 -8.93 5.38 -11.72
N ASP A 118 -8.84 6.37 -10.84
CA ASP A 118 -7.69 6.46 -9.93
C ASP A 118 -7.62 5.20 -9.10
N SER A 119 -6.40 4.76 -8.81
CA SER A 119 -6.16 3.45 -8.25
C SER A 119 -4.97 3.49 -7.29
N PHE A 120 -5.03 2.65 -6.28
CA PHE A 120 -3.97 2.45 -5.30
C PHE A 120 -3.75 0.94 -5.14
N ALA A 121 -2.49 0.52 -5.15
CA ALA A 121 -2.11 -0.88 -5.01
C ALA A 121 -1.14 -1.08 -3.84
N ILE A 122 -1.34 -2.18 -3.12
CA ILE A 122 -0.41 -2.67 -2.09
C ILE A 122 0.04 -4.06 -2.52
N GLU A 123 1.34 -4.32 -2.41
CA GLU A 123 1.94 -5.63 -2.67
C GLU A 123 2.49 -6.22 -1.38
N PHE A 124 2.22 -7.51 -1.14
CA PHE A 124 2.74 -8.26 -0.01
C PHE A 124 3.51 -9.50 -0.49
N PRO A 125 4.75 -9.72 -0.05
CA PRO A 125 5.42 -11.00 -0.25
C PRO A 125 4.68 -12.12 0.51
N PHE A 126 4.50 -13.28 -0.12
CA PHE A 126 4.03 -14.46 0.62
C PHE A 126 5.10 -15.05 1.56
N SER A 127 6.37 -14.77 1.29
CA SER A 127 7.51 -15.22 2.10
C SER A 127 8.43 -14.04 2.38
N PHE A 128 8.60 -13.70 3.66
CA PHE A 128 9.47 -12.63 4.14
C PHE A 128 10.12 -13.02 5.47
N GLY A 129 11.11 -12.24 5.91
CA GLY A 129 11.79 -12.43 7.19
C GLY A 129 13.28 -12.76 7.04
N ALA A 130 13.95 -12.91 8.18
CA ALA A 130 15.41 -13.10 8.24
C ALA A 130 15.85 -14.31 7.40
N GLY A 131 16.84 -14.10 6.53
CA GLY A 131 17.39 -15.14 5.65
C GLY A 131 16.53 -15.51 4.45
N LYS A 132 15.38 -14.85 4.23
CA LYS A 132 14.55 -15.05 3.03
C LYS A 132 14.97 -14.07 1.93
N ARG A 133 15.03 -14.56 0.70
CA ARG A 133 15.17 -13.71 -0.48
C ARG A 133 13.86 -12.94 -0.69
N MET A 134 13.94 -11.62 -0.82
CA MET A 134 12.78 -10.80 -1.18
C MET A 134 12.33 -11.05 -2.63
N PRO A 135 11.02 -10.94 -2.93
CA PRO A 135 10.54 -10.99 -4.29
C PRO A 135 11.15 -9.91 -5.17
N TYR A 136 11.18 -10.15 -6.48
CA TYR A 136 11.38 -9.08 -7.44
C TYR A 136 10.28 -8.01 -7.29
N ILE A 137 10.67 -6.74 -7.24
CA ILE A 137 9.74 -5.61 -7.01
C ILE A 137 8.70 -5.43 -8.13
N GLY A 138 8.95 -5.98 -9.31
CA GLY A 138 8.02 -5.96 -10.43
C GLY A 138 7.01 -7.09 -10.34
N MET A 139 6.22 -7.12 -9.27
CA MET A 139 5.12 -8.07 -9.06
C MET A 139 5.58 -9.50 -8.78
N GLY A 140 6.67 -9.67 -8.06
CA GLY A 140 7.23 -10.97 -7.71
C GLY A 140 8.00 -11.67 -8.82
N ASP A 141 8.30 -12.93 -8.56
CA ASP A 141 8.91 -13.86 -9.51
C ASP A 141 8.41 -15.29 -9.21
N PRO A 142 8.58 -16.26 -10.13
CA PRO A 142 8.05 -17.63 -9.91
C PRO A 142 8.53 -18.31 -8.62
N GLY A 143 9.67 -17.90 -8.06
CA GLY A 143 10.18 -18.43 -6.79
C GLY A 143 9.78 -17.61 -5.56
N GLN A 144 9.24 -16.41 -5.75
CA GLN A 144 8.77 -15.51 -4.69
C GLN A 144 7.49 -14.78 -5.18
N PRO A 145 6.35 -15.49 -5.19
CA PRO A 145 5.06 -14.88 -5.51
C PRO A 145 4.65 -13.82 -4.50
N VAL A 146 3.81 -12.90 -4.95
CA VAL A 146 3.29 -11.80 -4.16
C VAL A 146 1.77 -11.73 -4.25
N ALA A 147 1.14 -11.27 -3.18
CA ALA A 147 -0.25 -10.84 -3.17
C ALA A 147 -0.32 -9.35 -3.55
N VAL A 148 -1.27 -8.97 -4.39
CA VAL A 148 -1.55 -7.58 -4.75
C VAL A 148 -3.00 -7.25 -4.39
N ILE A 149 -3.20 -6.21 -3.59
CA ILE A 149 -4.51 -5.61 -3.32
C ILE A 149 -4.60 -4.33 -4.14
N LEU A 150 -5.51 -4.30 -5.11
CA LEU A 150 -5.74 -3.16 -6.00
C LEU A 150 -7.10 -2.53 -5.69
N TRP A 151 -7.07 -1.36 -5.07
CA TRP A 151 -8.23 -0.49 -4.95
C TRP A 151 -8.37 0.40 -6.17
N LYS A 152 -9.61 0.62 -6.60
CA LYS A 152 -10.01 1.52 -7.68
C LYS A 152 -11.12 2.45 -7.19
N ALA A 153 -11.06 3.71 -7.61
CA ALA A 153 -12.07 4.71 -7.27
C ALA A 153 -13.50 4.20 -7.56
N GLY A 154 -14.40 4.46 -6.61
CA GLY A 154 -15.71 3.80 -6.54
C GLY A 154 -15.71 2.53 -5.66
N ASP A 155 -14.76 2.41 -4.73
CA ASP A 155 -14.67 1.36 -3.71
C ASP A 155 -14.60 -0.08 -4.26
N LYS A 156 -14.11 -0.22 -5.49
CA LYS A 156 -13.84 -1.53 -6.06
C LYS A 156 -12.47 -2.01 -5.61
N VAL A 157 -12.41 -3.24 -5.10
CA VAL A 157 -11.16 -3.93 -4.74
C VAL A 157 -11.01 -5.20 -5.56
N GLU A 158 -9.79 -5.42 -6.04
CA GLU A 158 -9.34 -6.68 -6.64
C GLU A 158 -8.18 -7.23 -5.81
N THR A 159 -8.27 -8.51 -5.44
CA THR A 159 -7.19 -9.24 -4.76
C THR A 159 -6.60 -10.22 -5.76
N LEU A 160 -5.28 -10.19 -5.88
CA LEU A 160 -4.56 -10.80 -6.99
C LEU A 160 -3.30 -11.51 -6.46
N GLU A 161 -2.85 -12.52 -7.19
CA GLU A 161 -1.52 -13.10 -7.08
C GLU A 161 -0.68 -12.71 -8.30
N ALA A 162 0.62 -12.51 -8.11
CA ALA A 162 1.57 -12.31 -9.19
C ALA A 162 2.90 -13.04 -8.95
N VAL A 163 3.51 -13.47 -10.06
CA VAL A 163 4.82 -14.13 -10.18
C VAL A 163 5.70 -13.40 -11.22
N GLY A 164 5.51 -12.09 -11.35
CA GLY A 164 6.21 -11.20 -12.28
C GLY A 164 5.26 -10.34 -13.12
N PHE A 165 5.83 -9.43 -13.91
CA PHE A 165 5.06 -8.52 -14.76
C PHE A 165 4.08 -9.26 -15.69
N GLY A 166 2.84 -8.78 -15.71
CA GLY A 166 1.79 -9.31 -16.60
C GLY A 166 1.17 -10.65 -16.15
N SER A 167 1.53 -11.15 -14.96
CA SER A 167 1.04 -12.44 -14.44
C SER A 167 -0.14 -12.33 -13.47
N LEU A 168 -0.75 -11.15 -13.30
CA LEU A 168 -1.84 -10.97 -12.33
C LEU A 168 -2.97 -11.95 -12.58
N THR A 169 -3.28 -12.71 -11.55
CA THR A 169 -4.42 -13.63 -11.54
C THR A 169 -5.28 -13.36 -10.31
N PRO A 170 -6.62 -13.43 -10.41
CA PRO A 170 -7.49 -13.30 -9.25
C PRO A 170 -7.16 -14.33 -8.17
N MET A 171 -6.93 -13.85 -6.94
CA MET A 171 -6.71 -14.69 -5.77
C MET A 171 -7.46 -14.07 -4.58
N PRO A 172 -8.44 -14.75 -3.98
CA PRO A 172 -9.12 -14.24 -2.79
C PRO A 172 -8.15 -13.99 -1.64
N ILE A 173 -8.26 -12.82 -1.00
CA ILE A 173 -7.62 -12.52 0.28
C ILE A 173 -8.74 -12.23 1.28
N ASP A 174 -8.66 -12.85 2.44
CA ASP A 174 -9.74 -12.82 3.42
C ASP A 174 -9.95 -11.44 4.03
N GLY A 175 -11.23 -11.06 4.09
CA GLY A 175 -11.66 -9.85 4.78
C GLY A 175 -11.18 -8.54 4.16
N VAL A 176 -10.69 -8.54 2.90
CA VAL A 176 -10.27 -7.30 2.25
C VAL A 176 -11.48 -6.40 2.01
N LYS A 177 -11.42 -5.19 2.55
CA LYS A 177 -12.37 -4.10 2.29
C LYS A 177 -11.57 -2.84 1.98
N ALA A 178 -12.15 -1.93 1.22
CA ALA A 178 -11.55 -0.62 1.07
C ALA A 178 -12.59 0.46 0.85
N LYS A 179 -12.23 1.68 1.23
CA LYS A 179 -13.05 2.86 1.09
C LYS A 179 -12.18 4.05 0.73
N GLY A 180 -12.51 4.74 -0.35
CA GLY A 180 -11.84 5.94 -0.81
C GLY A 180 -12.73 7.16 -0.81
N VAL A 181 -12.15 8.30 -0.41
CA VAL A 181 -12.80 9.60 -0.46
C VAL A 181 -11.83 10.58 -1.10
N TRP A 182 -12.27 11.23 -2.18
CA TRP A 182 -11.61 12.40 -2.72
C TRP A 182 -12.25 13.65 -2.14
N ARG A 183 -11.44 14.56 -1.59
CA ARG A 183 -11.90 15.87 -1.12
C ARG A 183 -10.73 16.85 -1.10
N ASP A 184 -10.98 18.04 -1.65
CA ASP A 184 -10.05 19.18 -1.67
C ASP A 184 -8.71 18.85 -2.34
N GLY A 185 -8.75 18.22 -3.52
CA GLY A 185 -7.53 17.90 -4.28
C GLY A 185 -6.73 16.73 -3.70
N VAL A 186 -7.33 15.93 -2.81
CA VAL A 186 -6.64 14.86 -2.09
C VAL A 186 -7.50 13.61 -2.02
N TRP A 187 -6.94 12.50 -2.48
CA TRP A 187 -7.47 11.16 -2.23
C TRP A 187 -7.06 10.68 -0.84
N ARG A 188 -8.00 10.00 -0.18
CA ARG A 188 -7.78 9.30 1.09
C ARG A 188 -8.42 7.93 0.98
N VAL A 189 -7.63 6.88 1.10
CA VAL A 189 -8.08 5.49 0.93
C VAL A 189 -7.74 4.70 2.17
N THR A 190 -8.71 3.98 2.70
CA THR A 190 -8.47 2.96 3.72
C THR A 190 -8.65 1.60 3.10
N VAL A 191 -7.68 0.72 3.27
CA VAL A 191 -7.77 -0.71 2.96
C VAL A 191 -7.66 -1.48 4.27
N THR A 192 -8.60 -2.39 4.55
CA THR A 192 -8.51 -3.32 5.66
C THR A 192 -8.39 -4.74 5.15
N LEU A 193 -7.68 -5.60 5.86
CA LEU A 193 -7.56 -7.03 5.58
C LEU A 193 -7.43 -7.81 6.88
N LYS A 194 -7.80 -9.10 6.84
CA LYS A 194 -7.54 -9.99 7.97
C LYS A 194 -6.08 -10.43 7.96
N LEU A 195 -5.47 -10.41 9.14
CA LEU A 195 -4.19 -11.06 9.43
C LEU A 195 -4.48 -12.52 9.78
N THR A 196 -4.73 -13.35 8.77
CA THR A 196 -4.71 -14.80 8.97
C THR A 196 -3.26 -15.26 8.87
N GLY A 197 -2.71 -15.82 9.95
CA GLY A 197 -1.53 -16.65 9.82
C GLY A 197 -1.85 -17.79 8.85
N ARG A 198 -1.03 -18.01 7.82
CA ARG A 198 -0.98 -19.34 7.23
C ARG A 198 -0.30 -20.21 8.28
N ASP A 199 -0.99 -21.24 8.73
CA ASP A 199 -0.37 -22.38 9.41
C ASP A 199 0.73 -23.00 8.53
#